data_AF-A0AAV5C6W9-F1
#
_entry.id   AF-A0AAV5C6W9-F1
#
_cell.length_a   1.000
_cell.length_b   1.000
_cell.length_c   1.000
_cell.angle_alpha   90.00
_cell.angle_beta   90.00
_cell.angle_gamma   90.00
#
_symmetry.space_group_name_H-M   'P 1'
#
loop_
_entity.id
_entity.type
_entity.pdbx_description
1 polymer ?
#
loop_
_entity_poly.entity_id
_entity_poly.type
_entity_poly.pdbx_seq_one_letter_code
_entity_poly.pdbx_strand_id
1 'polypeptide(L)'
;MAPAAFDPEAAANGAGHTTKPALGTAAEADAGAAFVLESKGTWWHAGFHLTTAIVGPTVLTLPYALRGMGWALGLTALAVMAAVTFYEYSLMSRVLDHCEARGRRHIRFRELAADVLGSGWMFYFVVTIQTTINTGVSIGAILLAADCLEIMYTSLAPNGSLKLYHFIIIVSVALAFLSQLPSFHSLRHINFLSLLLSLGYTILVSAACIRAGILPELSLCYILVHLLPVPFYYFTNLI
;
A
#
# COMPACT_ATOMS: atom_id res chain seq x y z
N MET A 1 -42.20 62.82 18.69
CA MET A 1 -42.65 62.94 17.29
C MET A 1 -41.79 61.99 16.47
N ALA A 2 -42.46 61.01 15.85
CA ALA A 2 -41.90 59.86 15.15
C ALA A 2 -41.17 60.28 13.84
N PRO A 3 -40.41 59.36 13.22
CA PRO A 3 -39.49 59.63 12.11
C PRO A 3 -40.22 59.65 10.76
N ALA A 4 -39.63 60.34 9.79
CA ALA A 4 -39.99 60.26 8.37
C ALA A 4 -38.78 59.71 7.61
N ALA A 5 -38.90 58.98 6.51
CA ALA A 5 -39.95 58.17 5.91
C ALA A 5 -39.22 57.38 4.81
N PHE A 6 -39.70 56.19 4.53
CA PHE A 6 -39.27 55.32 3.43
C PHE A 6 -39.80 55.91 2.10
N ASP A 7 -39.02 55.86 1.02
CA ASP A 7 -39.58 55.90 -0.34
C ASP A 7 -38.89 54.84 -1.22
N PRO A 8 -39.66 53.96 -1.92
CA PRO A 8 -39.16 52.81 -2.66
C PRO A 8 -39.05 53.03 -4.17
N GLU A 9 -38.07 52.34 -4.77
CA GLU A 9 -38.12 51.60 -6.04
C GLU A 9 -38.69 52.26 -7.32
N ALA A 10 -37.79 52.63 -8.24
CA ALA A 10 -37.84 52.32 -9.69
C ALA A 10 -36.51 52.75 -10.34
N ALA A 11 -35.54 51.84 -10.48
CA ALA A 11 -35.31 51.06 -11.70
C ALA A 11 -34.54 51.82 -12.80
N ALA A 12 -33.25 51.49 -12.97
CA ALA A 12 -32.72 50.82 -14.17
C ALA A 12 -31.24 51.20 -14.48
N ASN A 13 -30.41 50.15 -14.50
CA ASN A 13 -29.23 49.96 -15.38
C ASN A 13 -27.85 50.47 -14.93
N GLY A 14 -26.94 49.53 -14.66
CA GLY A 14 -25.50 49.75 -14.82
C GLY A 14 -24.57 48.88 -13.96
N ALA A 15 -24.40 47.60 -14.32
CA ALA A 15 -23.27 46.69 -14.09
C ALA A 15 -22.26 47.01 -12.95
N GLY A 16 -22.06 46.19 -11.91
CA GLY A 16 -21.73 44.76 -11.99
C GLY A 16 -20.24 44.52 -11.75
N HIS A 17 -19.75 44.69 -10.51
CA HIS A 17 -18.43 44.22 -10.07
C HIS A 17 -18.58 43.34 -8.83
N THR A 18 -19.02 42.10 -9.03
CA THR A 18 -18.92 41.03 -8.03
C THR A 18 -17.54 40.41 -8.15
N THR A 19 -16.69 40.66 -7.16
CA THR A 19 -15.47 39.90 -6.92
C THR A 19 -15.84 38.43 -6.66
N LYS A 20 -15.63 37.56 -7.66
CA LYS A 20 -15.62 36.11 -7.49
C LYS A 20 -14.45 35.74 -6.56
N PRO A 21 -14.65 34.92 -5.51
CA PRO A 21 -13.52 34.26 -4.87
C PRO A 21 -12.90 33.29 -5.89
N ALA A 22 -11.57 33.25 -5.94
CA ALA A 22 -10.78 32.44 -6.85
C ALA A 22 -10.97 30.94 -6.58
N LEU A 23 -12.06 30.37 -7.10
CA LEU A 23 -12.32 28.93 -7.18
C LEU A 23 -11.77 28.41 -8.52
N GLY A 24 -10.45 28.49 -8.72
CA GLY A 24 -9.84 28.26 -10.04
C GLY A 24 -8.71 27.24 -10.09
N THR A 25 -8.16 26.79 -8.96
CA THR A 25 -6.96 25.93 -8.97
C THR A 25 -7.07 24.66 -8.13
N ALA A 26 -8.12 24.52 -7.30
CA ALA A 26 -8.37 23.30 -6.54
C ALA A 26 -9.24 22.28 -7.29
N ALA A 27 -10.10 22.73 -8.21
CA ALA A 27 -11.09 21.88 -8.87
C ALA A 27 -10.49 20.90 -9.90
N GLU A 28 -9.33 21.22 -10.48
CA GLU A 28 -8.70 20.39 -11.53
C GLU A 28 -7.89 19.22 -10.95
N ALA A 29 -7.33 19.39 -9.74
CA ALA A 29 -6.68 18.31 -8.98
C ALA A 29 -7.70 17.34 -8.34
N ASP A 30 -8.96 17.76 -8.21
CA ASP A 30 -10.07 16.97 -7.66
C ASP A 30 -10.88 16.23 -8.74
N ALA A 31 -10.55 16.35 -10.03
CA ALA A 31 -11.23 15.60 -11.09
C ALA A 31 -11.12 14.07 -10.88
N GLY A 32 -9.99 13.60 -10.33
CA GLY A 32 -9.83 12.20 -9.92
C GLY A 32 -10.64 11.82 -8.67
N ALA A 33 -10.88 12.76 -7.75
CA ALA A 33 -11.70 12.54 -6.56
C ALA A 33 -13.20 12.57 -6.90
N ALA A 34 -13.63 13.47 -7.78
CA ALA A 34 -15.00 13.61 -8.25
C ALA A 34 -15.47 12.39 -9.08
N PHE A 35 -14.58 11.77 -9.86
CA PHE A 35 -14.88 10.49 -10.55
C PHE A 35 -14.99 9.30 -9.58
N VAL A 36 -14.32 9.35 -8.43
CA VAL A 36 -14.38 8.31 -7.37
C VAL A 36 -15.63 8.45 -6.48
N LEU A 37 -16.29 9.62 -6.46
CA LEU A 37 -17.55 9.81 -5.74
C LEU A 37 -18.71 8.98 -6.34
N GLU A 38 -18.64 8.56 -7.60
CA GLU A 38 -19.54 7.56 -8.17
C GLU A 38 -19.03 6.15 -7.84
N SER A 39 -19.14 5.77 -6.57
CA SER A 39 -18.73 4.46 -6.05
C SER A 39 -19.58 3.33 -6.67
N LYS A 40 -19.15 2.80 -7.81
CA LYS A 40 -19.69 1.56 -8.42
C LYS A 40 -19.10 0.27 -7.81
N GLY A 41 -18.21 0.39 -6.82
CA GLY A 41 -17.53 -0.73 -6.18
C GLY A 41 -18.39 -1.42 -5.12
N THR A 42 -18.52 -2.74 -5.20
CA THR A 42 -19.18 -3.55 -4.17
C THR A 42 -18.23 -3.86 -3.00
N TRP A 43 -18.77 -4.20 -1.83
CA TRP A 43 -17.96 -4.54 -0.64
C TRP A 43 -16.99 -5.70 -0.89
N TRP A 44 -17.35 -6.67 -1.74
CA TRP A 44 -16.47 -7.74 -2.17
C TRP A 44 -15.28 -7.24 -2.99
N HIS A 45 -15.48 -6.28 -3.89
CA HIS A 45 -14.38 -5.67 -4.64
C HIS A 45 -13.44 -4.89 -3.69
N ALA A 46 -13.99 -4.16 -2.73
CA ALA A 46 -13.19 -3.47 -1.72
C ALA A 46 -12.37 -4.47 -0.87
N GLY A 47 -12.98 -5.57 -0.42
CA GLY A 47 -12.30 -6.62 0.34
C GLY A 47 -11.18 -7.30 -0.46
N PHE A 48 -11.39 -7.54 -1.75
CA PHE A 48 -10.35 -8.07 -2.64
C PHE A 48 -9.18 -7.09 -2.80
N HIS A 49 -9.45 -5.81 -3.06
CA HIS A 49 -8.40 -4.80 -3.18
C HIS A 49 -7.64 -4.59 -1.86
N LEU A 50 -8.33 -4.63 -0.72
CA LEU A 50 -7.71 -4.55 0.59
C LEU A 50 -6.81 -5.77 0.86
N THR A 51 -7.30 -6.97 0.55
CA THR A 51 -6.52 -8.20 0.74
C THR A 51 -5.26 -8.20 -0.13
N THR A 52 -5.37 -7.83 -1.40
CA THR A 52 -4.20 -7.75 -2.31
C THR A 52 -3.23 -6.61 -1.96
N ALA A 53 -3.70 -5.56 -1.28
CA ALA A 53 -2.82 -4.52 -0.75
C ALA A 53 -2.04 -4.99 0.49
N ILE A 54 -2.63 -5.86 1.33
CA ILE A 54 -2.00 -6.38 2.55
C ILE A 54 -1.12 -7.60 2.26
N VAL A 55 -1.61 -8.54 1.44
CA VAL A 55 -0.91 -9.76 1.04
C VAL A 55 0.07 -9.43 -0.08
N GLY A 56 1.19 -8.82 0.31
CA GLY A 56 2.28 -8.48 -0.59
C GLY A 56 3.44 -9.49 -0.53
N PRO A 57 4.44 -9.34 -1.42
CA PRO A 57 5.68 -10.12 -1.41
C PRO A 57 6.40 -10.14 -0.06
N THR A 58 6.18 -9.12 0.78
CA THR A 58 6.69 -9.04 2.15
C THR A 58 6.24 -10.19 3.04
N VAL A 59 5.06 -10.78 2.80
CA VAL A 59 4.55 -11.94 3.55
C VAL A 59 5.46 -13.16 3.37
N LEU A 60 6.21 -13.26 2.28
CA LEU A 60 7.16 -14.35 2.02
C LEU A 60 8.35 -14.34 3.00
N THR A 61 8.61 -13.21 3.67
CA THR A 61 9.65 -13.11 4.71
C THR A 61 9.18 -13.60 6.08
N LEU A 62 7.88 -13.78 6.26
CA LEU A 62 7.30 -14.14 7.55
C LEU A 62 7.77 -15.51 8.07
N PRO A 63 7.88 -16.58 7.26
CA PRO A 63 8.40 -17.86 7.73
C PRO A 63 9.84 -17.77 8.26
N TYR A 64 10.66 -16.94 7.63
CA TYR A 64 12.03 -16.68 8.07
C TYR A 64 12.05 -15.97 9.44
N ALA A 65 11.25 -14.92 9.60
CA ALA A 65 11.13 -14.20 10.88
C ALA A 65 10.60 -15.12 11.99
N LEU A 66 9.58 -15.94 11.70
CA LEU A 66 9.04 -16.92 12.64
C LEU A 66 10.06 -17.97 13.07
N ARG A 67 10.91 -18.44 12.13
CA ARG A 67 12.02 -19.34 12.46
C ARG A 67 12.99 -18.70 13.44
N GLY A 68 13.32 -17.42 13.26
CA GLY A 68 14.26 -16.69 14.13
C GLY A 68 13.72 -16.42 15.54
N MET A 69 12.42 -16.11 15.66
CA MET A 69 11.77 -15.85 16.96
C MET A 69 11.35 -17.11 17.72
N GLY A 70 11.24 -18.24 17.02
CA GLY A 70 10.66 -19.48 17.55
C GLY A 70 9.13 -19.48 17.51
N TRP A 71 8.55 -20.68 17.48
CA TRP A 71 7.11 -20.88 17.25
C TRP A 71 6.20 -20.15 18.25
N ALA A 72 6.46 -20.29 19.55
CA ALA A 72 5.60 -19.71 20.58
C ALA A 72 5.61 -18.16 20.52
N LEU A 73 6.79 -17.56 20.56
CA LEU A 73 6.94 -16.10 20.51
C LEU A 73 6.44 -15.56 19.16
N GLY A 74 6.80 -16.21 18.05
CA GLY A 74 6.38 -15.79 16.71
C GLY A 74 4.87 -15.81 16.50
N LEU A 75 4.19 -16.89 16.91
CA LEU A 75 2.72 -16.97 16.82
C LEU A 75 2.03 -15.98 17.76
N THR A 76 2.59 -15.77 18.95
CA THR A 76 2.04 -14.80 19.91
C THR A 76 2.17 -13.38 19.37
N ALA A 77 3.35 -13.01 18.84
CA ALA A 77 3.58 -11.71 18.22
C ALA A 77 2.65 -11.48 17.02
N LEU A 78 2.47 -12.49 16.15
CA LEU A 78 1.53 -12.43 15.04
C LEU A 78 0.08 -12.20 15.51
N ALA A 79 -0.36 -12.94 16.52
CA ALA A 79 -1.71 -12.80 17.07
C ALA A 79 -1.94 -11.40 17.66
N VAL A 80 -0.97 -10.88 18.41
CA VAL A 80 -1.02 -9.53 18.98
C VAL A 80 -1.07 -8.47 17.88
N MET A 81 -0.18 -8.55 16.89
CA MET A 81 -0.17 -7.61 15.76
C MET A 81 -1.48 -7.66 14.96
N ALA A 82 -2.06 -8.85 14.75
CA ALA A 82 -3.34 -9.00 14.10
C ALA A 82 -4.48 -8.37 14.92
N ALA A 83 -4.49 -8.56 16.24
CA ALA A 83 -5.49 -7.97 17.13
C ALA A 83 -5.41 -6.43 17.16
N VAL A 84 -4.20 -5.88 17.24
CA VAL A 84 -3.96 -4.43 17.18
C VAL A 84 -4.43 -3.87 15.84
N THR A 85 -4.03 -4.49 14.73
CA THR A 85 -4.43 -4.07 13.37
C THR A 85 -5.95 -4.09 13.21
N PHE A 86 -6.63 -5.15 13.69
CA PHE A 86 -8.08 -5.25 13.64
C PHE A 86 -8.77 -4.16 14.47
N TYR A 87 -8.23 -3.87 15.66
CA TYR A 87 -8.73 -2.80 16.52
C TYR A 87 -8.57 -1.42 15.88
N GLU A 88 -7.40 -1.13 15.30
CA GLU A 88 -7.15 0.13 14.56
C GLU A 88 -8.11 0.31 13.39
N TYR A 89 -8.33 -0.73 12.57
CA TYR A 89 -9.32 -0.68 11.48
C TYR A 89 -10.75 -0.44 11.99
N SER A 90 -11.10 -1.02 13.14
CA SER A 90 -12.42 -0.83 13.77
C SER A 90 -12.61 0.59 14.32
N LEU A 91 -11.55 1.21 14.85
CA LEU A 91 -11.59 2.61 15.23
C LEU A 91 -11.71 3.51 14.00
N MET A 92 -10.92 3.23 12.96
CA MET A 92 -10.93 3.97 11.72
C MET A 92 -12.32 3.97 11.08
N SER A 93 -12.99 2.81 10.98
CA SER A 93 -14.34 2.71 10.42
C SER A 93 -15.34 3.57 11.20
N ARG A 94 -15.29 3.54 12.54
CA ARG A 94 -16.17 4.39 13.37
C ARG A 94 -15.93 5.88 13.17
N VAL A 95 -14.68 6.29 12.98
CA VAL A 95 -14.34 7.69 12.69
C VAL A 95 -14.88 8.08 11.31
N LEU A 96 -14.75 7.22 10.30
CA LEU A 96 -15.33 7.43 8.97
C LEU A 96 -16.86 7.56 9.06
N ASP A 97 -17.54 6.62 9.72
CA ASP A 97 -19.00 6.64 9.90
C ASP A 97 -19.46 7.93 10.60
N HIS A 98 -18.72 8.38 11.61
CA HIS A 98 -19.00 9.64 12.31
C HIS A 98 -18.85 10.87 11.39
N CYS A 99 -17.82 10.88 10.54
CA CYS A 99 -17.62 11.97 9.58
C CYS A 99 -18.68 11.96 8.47
N GLU A 100 -19.03 10.78 7.94
CA GLU A 100 -20.05 10.61 6.90
C GLU A 100 -21.45 10.99 7.43
N ALA A 101 -21.77 10.65 8.68
CA ALA A 101 -23.01 11.09 9.34
C ALA A 101 -23.13 12.62 9.44
N ARG A 102 -22.02 13.35 9.33
CA ARG A 102 -21.97 14.84 9.30
C ARG A 102 -21.81 15.39 7.88
N GLY A 103 -21.98 14.56 6.85
CA GLY A 103 -21.85 14.94 5.44
C GLY A 103 -20.41 15.11 4.96
N ARG A 104 -19.40 14.69 5.72
CA ARG A 104 -17.97 14.79 5.36
C ARG A 104 -17.44 13.41 4.95
N ARG A 105 -17.43 13.13 3.65
CA ARG A 105 -16.89 11.87 3.12
C ARG A 105 -15.42 12.06 2.74
N HIS A 106 -14.54 11.28 3.38
CA HIS A 106 -13.10 11.32 3.14
C HIS A 106 -12.65 10.05 2.42
N ILE A 107 -11.90 10.20 1.33
CA ILE A 107 -11.41 9.07 0.52
C ILE A 107 -9.95 8.78 0.86
N ARG A 108 -9.17 9.81 1.23
CA ARG A 108 -7.74 9.68 1.54
C ARG A 108 -7.52 9.80 3.05
N PHE A 109 -6.68 8.92 3.60
CA PHE A 109 -6.29 8.99 5.02
C PHE A 109 -5.75 10.37 5.42
N ARG A 110 -5.02 11.05 4.53
CA ARG A 110 -4.51 12.41 4.75
C ARG A 110 -5.63 13.45 4.91
N GLU A 111 -6.73 13.32 4.17
CA GLU A 111 -7.88 14.24 4.29
C GLU A 111 -8.59 14.02 5.61
N LEU A 112 -8.80 12.75 5.97
CA LEU A 112 -9.36 12.39 7.26
C LEU A 112 -8.49 12.90 8.42
N ALA A 113 -7.17 12.72 8.32
CA ALA A 113 -6.22 13.20 9.32
C ALA A 113 -6.27 14.73 9.44
N ALA A 114 -6.35 15.46 8.32
CA ALA A 114 -6.50 16.91 8.34
C ALA A 114 -7.82 17.37 8.98
N ASP A 115 -8.92 16.67 8.71
CA ASP A 115 -10.25 16.99 9.22
C ASP A 115 -10.41 16.67 10.72
N VAL A 116 -9.76 15.62 11.21
CA VAL A 116 -9.84 15.19 12.62
C VAL A 116 -8.80 15.89 13.49
N LEU A 117 -7.56 16.04 13.01
CA LEU A 117 -6.42 16.54 13.81
C LEU A 117 -6.15 18.04 13.59
N GLY A 118 -6.80 18.64 12.59
CA GLY A 118 -6.55 20.02 12.17
C GLY A 118 -5.20 20.20 11.46
N SER A 119 -4.89 21.42 11.03
CA SER A 119 -3.66 21.78 10.32
C SER A 119 -2.43 21.97 11.22
N GLY A 120 -2.39 21.31 12.38
CA GLY A 120 -1.33 21.47 13.38
C GLY A 120 -0.14 20.51 13.21
N TRP A 121 0.77 20.54 14.19
CA TRP A 121 1.95 19.65 14.26
C TRP A 121 1.60 18.15 14.14
N MET A 122 0.46 17.74 14.69
CA MET A 122 0.02 16.34 14.66
C MET A 122 -0.27 15.85 13.22
N PHE A 123 -0.82 16.70 12.36
CA PHE A 123 -1.05 16.37 10.95
C PHE A 123 0.28 16.12 10.22
N TYR A 124 1.27 17.00 10.40
CA TYR A 124 2.59 16.81 9.80
C TYR A 124 3.27 15.55 10.30
N PHE A 125 3.19 15.26 11.60
CA PHE A 125 3.72 14.03 12.18
C PHE A 125 3.13 12.78 11.51
N VAL A 126 1.79 12.70 11.41
CA VAL A 126 1.09 11.56 10.79
C VAL A 126 1.48 11.41 9.31
N VAL A 127 1.51 12.51 8.56
CA VAL A 127 1.90 12.50 7.14
C VAL A 127 3.36 12.05 6.96
N THR A 128 4.27 12.48 7.83
CA THR A 128 5.66 12.04 7.82
C THR A 128 5.76 10.53 8.07
N ILE A 129 5.13 10.00 9.12
CA ILE A 129 5.13 8.57 9.42
C ILE A 129 4.56 7.76 8.24
N GLN A 130 3.42 8.18 7.69
CA GLN A 130 2.79 7.54 6.53
C GLN A 130 3.72 7.53 5.30
N THR A 131 4.40 8.64 5.04
CA THR A 131 5.33 8.75 3.91
C THR A 131 6.55 7.85 4.13
N THR A 132 7.15 7.88 5.32
CA THR A 132 8.30 7.02 5.68
C THR A 132 7.96 5.54 5.52
N ILE A 133 6.81 5.09 6.02
CA ILE A 133 6.37 3.70 5.88
C ILE A 133 6.19 3.34 4.40
N ASN A 134 5.50 4.19 3.62
CA ASN A 134 5.26 3.92 2.20
C ASN A 134 6.57 3.87 1.39
N THR A 135 7.51 4.76 1.68
CA THR A 135 8.85 4.76 1.08
C THR A 135 9.61 3.48 1.45
N GLY A 136 9.58 3.07 2.72
CA GLY A 136 10.21 1.83 3.17
C GLY A 136 9.65 0.60 2.46
N VAL A 137 8.33 0.47 2.36
CA VAL A 137 7.66 -0.63 1.63
C VAL A 137 8.06 -0.63 0.16
N SER A 138 8.13 0.54 -0.47
CA SER A 138 8.51 0.70 -1.88
C SER A 138 9.96 0.27 -2.13
N ILE A 139 10.90 0.70 -1.27
CA ILE A 139 12.30 0.28 -1.34
C ILE A 139 12.41 -1.23 -1.14
N GLY A 140 11.74 -1.79 -0.14
CA GLY A 140 11.74 -3.23 0.11
C GLY A 140 11.21 -4.03 -1.07
N ALA A 141 10.14 -3.58 -1.72
CA ALA A 141 9.59 -4.22 -2.91
C ALA A 141 10.56 -4.18 -4.10
N ILE A 142 11.24 -3.04 -4.33
CA ILE A 142 12.26 -2.92 -5.37
C ILE A 142 13.42 -3.89 -5.13
N LEU A 143 13.94 -3.93 -3.91
CA LEU A 143 15.07 -4.79 -3.56
C LEU A 143 14.72 -6.27 -3.73
N LEU A 144 13.53 -6.68 -3.27
CA LEU A 144 13.07 -8.06 -3.39
C LEU A 144 12.88 -8.47 -4.86
N ALA A 145 12.27 -7.61 -5.67
CA ALA A 145 12.08 -7.89 -7.09
C ALA A 145 13.42 -7.93 -7.86
N ALA A 146 14.37 -7.06 -7.49
CA ALA A 146 15.71 -7.06 -8.07
C ALA A 146 16.50 -8.33 -7.72
N ASP A 147 16.45 -8.76 -6.45
CA ASP A 147 17.07 -10.00 -5.97
C ASP A 147 16.49 -11.23 -6.71
N CYS A 148 15.17 -11.30 -6.85
CA CYS A 148 14.51 -12.34 -7.63
C CYS A 148 14.98 -12.37 -9.10
N LEU A 149 15.15 -11.19 -9.72
CA LEU A 149 15.62 -11.08 -11.10
C LEU A 149 17.09 -11.47 -11.25
N GLU A 150 17.93 -11.13 -10.27
CA GLU A 150 19.33 -11.54 -10.22
C GLU A 150 19.46 -13.07 -10.09
N ILE A 151 18.67 -13.70 -9.22
CA ILE A 151 18.65 -15.16 -9.06
C ILE A 151 18.24 -15.84 -10.37
N MET A 152 17.22 -15.33 -11.06
CA MET A 152 16.84 -15.85 -12.38
C MET A 152 17.96 -15.66 -13.41
N TYR A 153 18.57 -14.47 -13.46
CA TYR A 153 19.65 -14.17 -14.40
C TYR A 153 20.86 -15.09 -14.20
N THR A 154 21.32 -15.25 -12.96
CA THR A 154 22.46 -16.11 -12.62
C THR A 154 22.18 -17.58 -12.92
N SER A 155 20.92 -18.01 -12.83
CA SER A 155 20.49 -19.36 -13.22
C SER A 155 20.54 -19.60 -14.74
N LEU A 156 20.26 -18.58 -15.56
CA LEU A 156 20.28 -18.67 -17.02
C LEU A 156 21.66 -18.39 -17.62
N ALA A 157 22.41 -17.46 -17.03
CA ALA A 157 23.72 -17.00 -17.50
C ALA A 157 24.72 -16.97 -16.32
N PRO A 158 25.32 -18.12 -15.95
CA PRO A 158 26.20 -18.22 -14.78
C PRO A 158 27.44 -17.34 -14.85
N ASN A 159 27.91 -17.03 -16.06
CA ASN A 159 29.08 -16.16 -16.32
C ASN A 159 28.67 -14.72 -16.64
N GLY A 160 27.46 -14.32 -16.26
CA GLY A 160 26.94 -12.98 -16.46
C GLY A 160 27.71 -11.93 -15.68
N SER A 161 27.89 -10.73 -16.25
CA SER A 161 28.59 -9.61 -15.62
C SER A 161 27.68 -8.68 -14.80
N LEU A 162 26.36 -8.86 -14.89
CA LEU A 162 25.39 -8.01 -14.21
C LEU A 162 25.32 -8.33 -12.72
N LYS A 163 25.52 -7.29 -11.91
CA LYS A 163 25.36 -7.30 -10.44
C LYS A 163 23.98 -6.79 -10.02
N LEU A 164 23.55 -7.14 -8.79
CA LEU A 164 22.31 -6.67 -8.15
C LEU A 164 21.89 -5.23 -8.47
N TYR A 165 22.80 -4.25 -8.38
CA TYR A 165 22.44 -2.84 -8.60
C TYR A 165 21.90 -2.56 -10.00
N HIS A 166 22.29 -3.33 -11.03
CA HIS A 166 21.71 -3.21 -12.36
C HIS A 166 20.24 -3.63 -12.35
N PHE A 167 19.91 -4.71 -11.65
CA PHE A 167 18.54 -5.18 -11.49
C PHE A 167 17.70 -4.22 -10.65
N ILE A 168 18.29 -3.60 -9.61
CA ILE A 168 17.64 -2.52 -8.84
C ILE A 168 17.25 -1.36 -9.77
N ILE A 169 18.15 -0.91 -10.64
CA ILE A 169 17.86 0.17 -11.60
C ILE A 169 16.76 -0.25 -12.58
N ILE A 170 16.86 -1.45 -13.17
CA ILE A 170 15.87 -1.97 -14.12
C ILE A 170 14.47 -2.04 -13.49
N VAL A 171 14.36 -2.63 -12.30
CA VAL A 171 13.09 -2.75 -11.55
C VAL A 171 12.56 -1.37 -11.17
N SER A 172 13.41 -0.47 -10.70
CA SER A 172 13.00 0.90 -10.32
C SER A 172 12.45 1.67 -11.51
N VAL A 173 13.10 1.59 -12.68
CA VAL A 173 12.62 2.22 -13.91
C VAL A 173 11.29 1.60 -14.35
N ALA A 174 11.19 0.27 -14.35
CA ALA A 174 9.94 -0.41 -14.69
C ALA A 174 8.78 -0.03 -13.77
N LEU A 175 9.00 0.01 -12.45
CA LEU A 175 8.01 0.43 -11.46
C LEU A 175 7.67 1.92 -11.57
N ALA A 176 8.65 2.78 -11.91
CA ALA A 176 8.39 4.19 -12.17
C ALA A 176 7.48 4.40 -13.39
N PHE A 177 7.69 3.62 -14.47
CA PHE A 177 6.79 3.61 -15.63
C PHE A 177 5.40 3.06 -15.28
N LEU A 178 5.32 1.94 -14.55
CA LEU A 178 4.05 1.36 -14.09
C LEU A 178 3.28 2.34 -13.20
N SER A 179 3.98 3.13 -12.37
CA SER A 179 3.37 4.18 -11.55
C SER A 179 2.76 5.32 -12.35
N GLN A 180 3.12 5.48 -13.63
CA GLN A 180 2.50 6.50 -14.50
C GLN A 180 1.16 6.04 -15.08
N LEU A 181 0.77 4.75 -14.95
CA LEU A 181 -0.48 4.26 -15.50
C LEU A 181 -1.68 4.85 -14.72
N PRO A 182 -2.51 5.72 -15.32
CA PRO A 182 -3.53 6.48 -14.60
C PRO A 182 -4.81 5.70 -14.31
N SER A 183 -4.85 4.39 -14.57
CA SER A 183 -6.09 3.60 -14.56
C SER A 183 -6.02 2.39 -13.61
N PHE A 184 -6.95 2.38 -12.66
CA PHE A 184 -7.22 1.25 -11.75
C PHE A 184 -7.63 -0.04 -12.50
N HIS A 185 -8.09 0.08 -13.75
CA HIS A 185 -8.52 -1.06 -14.55
C HIS A 185 -7.33 -1.98 -14.92
N SER A 186 -6.18 -1.42 -15.29
CA SER A 186 -4.99 -2.21 -15.61
C SER A 186 -4.33 -2.82 -14.36
N LEU A 187 -4.32 -2.09 -13.25
CA LEU A 187 -3.72 -2.55 -11.99
C LEU A 187 -4.51 -3.69 -11.33
N ARG A 188 -5.83 -3.72 -11.49
CA ARG A 188 -6.67 -4.81 -10.98
C ARG A 188 -6.25 -6.17 -11.51
N HIS A 189 -5.97 -6.28 -12.82
CA HIS A 189 -5.59 -7.54 -13.43
C HIS A 189 -4.19 -8.00 -13.01
N ILE A 190 -3.24 -7.06 -12.88
CA ILE A 190 -1.88 -7.35 -12.41
C ILE A 190 -1.91 -7.83 -10.95
N ASN A 191 -2.66 -7.16 -10.07
CA ASN A 191 -2.80 -7.58 -8.68
C ASN A 191 -3.51 -8.94 -8.55
N PHE A 192 -4.51 -9.20 -9.40
CA PHE A 192 -5.17 -10.51 -9.42
C PHE A 192 -4.22 -11.63 -9.85
N LEU A 193 -3.44 -11.42 -10.91
CA LEU A 193 -2.44 -12.40 -11.34
C LEU A 193 -1.36 -12.62 -10.27
N SER A 194 -0.88 -11.54 -9.66
CA SER A 194 0.09 -11.58 -8.55
C SER A 194 -0.45 -12.40 -7.36
N LEU A 195 -1.72 -12.19 -6.99
CA LEU A 195 -2.38 -12.97 -5.95
C LEU A 195 -2.43 -14.46 -6.29
N LEU A 196 -2.83 -14.81 -7.52
CA LEU A 196 -2.88 -16.21 -7.96
C LEU A 196 -1.49 -16.87 -7.94
N LEU A 197 -0.46 -16.16 -8.42
CA LEU A 197 0.92 -16.65 -8.37
C LEU A 197 1.41 -16.84 -6.93
N SER A 198 1.11 -15.91 -6.04
CA SER A 198 1.48 -16.01 -4.61
C SER A 198 0.75 -17.18 -3.92
N LEU A 199 -0.54 -17.38 -4.20
CA LEU A 199 -1.29 -18.52 -3.69
C LEU A 199 -0.75 -19.84 -4.23
N GLY A 200 -0.48 -19.91 -5.53
CA GLY A 200 0.13 -21.07 -6.17
C GLY A 200 1.49 -21.41 -5.56
N TYR A 201 2.36 -20.41 -5.40
CA TYR A 201 3.65 -20.58 -4.73
C TYR A 201 3.49 -21.07 -3.29
N THR A 202 2.57 -20.48 -2.51
CA THR A 202 2.30 -20.88 -1.12
C THR A 202 1.81 -22.34 -1.03
N ILE A 203 0.94 -22.77 -1.94
CA ILE A 203 0.46 -24.16 -2.02
C ILE A 203 1.63 -25.11 -2.34
N LEU A 204 2.46 -24.77 -3.33
CA LEU A 204 3.62 -25.58 -3.71
C LEU A 204 4.62 -25.71 -2.56
N VAL A 205 4.96 -24.59 -1.89
CA VAL A 205 5.84 -24.58 -0.72
C VAL A 205 5.25 -25.41 0.41
N SER A 206 3.96 -25.26 0.70
CA SER A 206 3.28 -26.04 1.75
C SER A 206 3.32 -27.54 1.46
N ALA A 207 3.03 -27.94 0.22
CA ALA A 207 3.11 -29.34 -0.22
C ALA A 207 4.54 -29.89 -0.14
N ALA A 208 5.54 -29.09 -0.52
CA ALA A 208 6.95 -29.46 -0.40
C ALA A 208 7.37 -29.64 1.06
N CYS A 209 6.97 -28.73 1.96
CA CYS A 209 7.22 -28.84 3.40
C CYS A 209 6.58 -30.09 4.02
N ILE A 210 5.32 -30.39 3.68
CA ILE A 210 4.64 -31.60 4.15
C ILE A 210 5.39 -32.86 3.69
N ARG A 211 5.77 -32.93 2.40
CA ARG A 211 6.54 -34.05 1.85
C ARG A 211 7.92 -34.19 2.52
N ALA A 212 8.62 -33.09 2.75
CA ALA A 212 9.93 -33.10 3.42
C ALA A 212 9.83 -33.53 4.88
N GLY A 213 8.77 -33.14 5.59
CA GLY A 213 8.52 -33.57 6.98
C GLY A 213 8.17 -35.05 7.11
N ILE A 214 7.59 -35.66 6.08
CA ILE A 214 7.25 -37.09 6.05
C ILE A 214 8.46 -37.95 5.62
N LEU A 215 9.41 -37.41 4.84
CA LEU A 215 10.60 -38.09 4.35
C LEU A 215 11.88 -37.51 5.00
N PRO A 216 12.37 -38.05 6.13
CA PRO A 216 13.51 -37.50 6.87
C PRO A 216 14.82 -37.42 6.06
N GLU A 217 15.01 -38.32 5.09
CA GLU A 217 16.17 -38.30 4.16
C GLU A 217 16.19 -37.06 3.24
N LEU A 218 15.03 -36.43 2.98
CA LEU A 218 14.91 -35.23 2.15
C LEU A 218 15.07 -33.94 2.98
N SER A 219 14.82 -34.00 4.29
CA SER A 219 14.90 -32.84 5.19
C SER A 219 16.30 -32.24 5.27
N LEU A 220 17.36 -33.06 5.26
CA LEU A 220 18.75 -32.58 5.26
C LEU A 220 19.11 -31.88 3.94
N CYS A 221 18.69 -32.44 2.81
CA CYS A 221 19.01 -31.90 1.48
C CYS A 221 18.21 -30.62 1.18
N TYR A 222 16.95 -30.53 1.60
CA TYR A 222 16.08 -29.35 1.37
C TYR A 222 16.43 -28.16 2.28
N ILE A 223 16.81 -28.42 3.54
CA ILE A 223 17.25 -27.36 4.48
C ILE A 223 18.61 -26.79 4.08
N LEU A 224 19.53 -27.62 3.57
CA LEU A 224 20.85 -27.18 3.12
C LEU A 224 20.82 -26.40 1.80
N VAL A 225 19.88 -26.69 0.88
CA VAL A 225 19.88 -26.10 -0.48
C VAL A 225 18.92 -24.92 -0.65
N HIS A 226 17.81 -24.86 0.11
CA HIS A 226 16.72 -23.90 -0.20
C HIS A 226 16.23 -23.01 0.95
N LEU A 227 16.60 -23.29 2.21
CA LEU A 227 16.08 -22.58 3.40
C LEU A 227 17.09 -21.60 4.03
N LEU A 228 18.35 -21.66 3.61
CA LEU A 228 19.26 -20.52 3.69
C LEU A 228 19.01 -19.68 2.44
N PRO A 229 18.43 -18.47 2.55
CA PRO A 229 18.43 -17.57 1.41
C PRO A 229 19.91 -17.36 1.02
N VAL A 230 20.24 -17.83 -0.19
CA VAL A 230 21.50 -17.60 -0.89
C VAL A 230 21.99 -16.14 -0.80
N PRO A 231 21.14 -15.08 -0.69
CA PRO A 231 21.65 -13.73 -0.52
C PRO A 231 22.43 -13.46 0.78
N PHE A 232 22.33 -14.29 1.84
CA PHE A 232 23.01 -14.01 3.12
C PHE A 232 24.41 -14.63 3.27
N TYR A 233 24.78 -15.61 2.44
CA TYR A 233 26.17 -16.11 2.43
C TYR A 233 27.16 -15.01 2.00
N TYR A 234 26.71 -14.02 1.22
CA TYR A 234 27.52 -12.88 0.82
C TYR A 234 27.57 -11.74 1.85
N PHE A 235 26.51 -11.50 2.62
CA PHE A 235 26.47 -10.41 3.61
C PHE A 235 27.32 -10.69 4.86
N THR A 236 27.50 -11.97 5.20
CA THR A 236 28.29 -12.38 6.38
C THR A 236 29.79 -12.52 6.08
N ASN A 237 30.21 -12.51 4.80
CA ASN A 237 31.62 -12.53 4.38
C ASN A 237 32.18 -11.14 4.02
N LEU A 238 31.40 -10.07 4.28
CA LEU A 238 31.80 -8.68 4.02
C LEU A 238 31.80 -7.81 5.30
N ILE A 239 31.86 -8.46 6.47
CA ILE A 239 32.19 -7.89 7.78
C ILE A 239 33.34 -8.74 8.32
#